data_AF-A0A918D8W1-F1
#
_entry.id   AF-A0A918D8W1-F1
#
_cell.length_a   1.000
_cell.length_b   1.000
_cell.length_c   1.000
_cell.angle_alpha   90.00
_cell.angle_beta   90.00
_cell.angle_gamma   90.00
#
_symmetry.space_group_name_H-M   'P 1'
#
loop_
_entity.id
_entity.type
_entity.pdbx_description
1 polymer ?
#
loop_
_entity_poly.entity_id
_entity_poly.type
_entity_poly.pdbx_seq_one_letter_code
_entity_poly.pdbx_strand_id
1 'polypeptide(L)'
;MTNPGHLAETEATELKEIRTACRHLDAVARHVRDFADMMRDLRGDELPAWMDRVLADDLPALHSLVNGLRRDLDAVLAALTTLWSSGQVEDHMTRVKLLKRMGFGRAGFDLLRNRILLRT
;
A
#
# COMPACT_ATOMS: atom_id res chain seq x y z
N MET A 1 4.30 -4.99 -5.81
CA MET A 1 3.32 -4.90 -6.91
C MET A 1 4.06 -5.22 -8.20
N THR A 2 3.57 -6.16 -9.00
CA THR A 2 4.18 -6.48 -10.31
C THR A 2 4.10 -5.27 -11.22
N ASN A 3 5.20 -4.87 -11.86
CA ASN A 3 5.18 -3.82 -12.86
C ASN A 3 4.38 -4.34 -14.08
N PRO A 4 3.25 -3.72 -14.43
CA PRO A 4 2.42 -4.14 -15.55
C PRO A 4 3.12 -3.99 -16.92
N GLY A 5 4.23 -3.27 -17.00
CA GLY A 5 5.13 -3.27 -18.16
C GLY A 5 5.92 -4.58 -18.34
N HIS A 6 5.88 -5.50 -17.36
CA HIS A 6 6.55 -6.80 -17.41
C HIS A 6 5.56 -7.98 -17.54
N LEU A 7 4.29 -7.72 -17.90
CA LEU A 7 3.31 -8.78 -18.12
C LEU A 7 3.63 -9.58 -19.38
N ALA A 8 3.24 -10.86 -19.40
CA ALA A 8 3.23 -11.62 -20.64
C ALA A 8 2.28 -10.97 -21.66
N GLU A 9 2.59 -11.13 -22.95
CA GLU A 9 1.86 -10.44 -24.03
C GLU A 9 0.35 -10.78 -24.05
N THR A 10 0.00 -12.01 -23.70
CA THR A 10 -1.40 -12.46 -23.54
C THR A 10 -2.10 -11.73 -22.40
N GLU A 11 -1.48 -11.65 -21.22
CA GLU A 11 -2.04 -10.96 -20.05
C GLU A 11 -2.16 -9.45 -20.28
N ALA A 12 -1.18 -8.85 -20.96
CA ALA A 12 -1.21 -7.44 -21.32
C ALA A 12 -2.37 -7.12 -22.29
N THR A 13 -2.65 -8.02 -23.22
CA THR A 13 -3.77 -7.90 -24.16
C THR A 13 -5.11 -8.01 -23.45
N GLU A 14 -5.29 -9.04 -22.60
CA GLU A 14 -6.51 -9.21 -21.81
C GLU A 14 -6.78 -8.01 -20.89
N LEU A 15 -5.74 -7.51 -20.21
CA LEU A 15 -5.86 -6.33 -19.34
C LEU A 15 -6.27 -5.09 -20.15
N LYS A 16 -5.74 -4.93 -21.36
CA LYS A 16 -6.11 -3.82 -22.25
C LYS A 16 -7.58 -3.92 -22.65
N GLU A 17 -8.06 -5.10 -23.05
CA GLU A 17 -9.46 -5.32 -23.42
C GLU A 17 -10.41 -5.00 -22.26
N ILE A 18 -10.13 -5.50 -21.06
CA ILE A 18 -10.93 -5.24 -19.86
C ILE A 18 -11.03 -3.73 -19.56
N ARG A 19 -9.90 -3.02 -19.67
CA ARG A 19 -9.87 -1.56 -19.45
C ARG A 19 -10.66 -0.80 -20.52
N THR A 20 -10.58 -1.21 -21.78
CA THR A 20 -11.39 -0.59 -22.85
C THR A 20 -12.88 -0.85 -22.70
N ALA A 21 -13.27 -1.99 -22.12
CA ALA A 21 -14.67 -2.35 -21.91
C ALA A 21 -15.33 -1.62 -20.74
N CYS A 22 -14.55 -1.16 -19.74
CA CYS A 22 -15.09 -0.52 -18.55
C CYS A 22 -14.29 0.73 -18.14
N ARG A 23 -14.88 1.91 -18.38
CA ARG A 23 -14.30 3.21 -18.03
C ARG A 23 -13.91 3.33 -16.55
N HIS A 24 -14.67 2.72 -15.65
CA HIS A 24 -14.38 2.78 -14.22
C HIS A 24 -13.14 1.96 -13.87
N LEU A 25 -12.97 0.78 -14.49
CA LEU A 25 -11.76 -0.04 -14.30
C LEU A 25 -10.53 0.64 -14.91
N ASP A 26 -10.68 1.30 -16.06
CA ASP A 26 -9.59 2.07 -16.64
C ASP A 26 -9.16 3.24 -15.74
N ALA A 27 -10.12 4.01 -15.22
CA ALA A 27 -9.85 5.12 -14.31
C ALA A 27 -9.19 4.64 -13.00
N VAL A 28 -9.68 3.54 -12.41
CA VAL A 28 -9.05 2.94 -11.22
C VAL A 28 -7.62 2.50 -11.53
N ALA A 29 -7.40 1.79 -12.65
CA ALA A 29 -6.08 1.31 -13.03
C ALA A 29 -5.09 2.47 -13.24
N ARG A 30 -5.55 3.59 -13.81
CA ARG A 30 -4.77 4.83 -13.94
C ARG A 30 -4.41 5.41 -12.57
N HIS A 31 -5.40 5.67 -11.71
CA HIS A 31 -5.14 6.27 -10.39
C HIS A 31 -4.23 5.42 -9.50
N VAL A 32 -4.40 4.09 -9.51
CA VAL A 32 -3.53 3.16 -8.78
C VAL A 32 -2.11 3.20 -9.32
N ARG A 33 -1.93 3.35 -10.65
CA ARG A 33 -0.60 3.47 -11.26
C ARG A 33 0.07 4.78 -10.89
N ASP A 34 -0.64 5.90 -11.04
CA ASP A 34 -0.14 7.22 -10.69
C ASP A 34 0.31 7.26 -9.21
N PHE A 35 -0.45 6.63 -8.31
CA PHE A 35 -0.09 6.53 -6.90
C PHE A 35 1.12 5.62 -6.66
N ALA A 36 1.21 4.49 -7.35
CA ALA A 36 2.37 3.60 -7.27
C ALA A 36 3.65 4.27 -7.78
N ASP A 37 3.53 5.07 -8.84
CA ASP A 37 4.64 5.85 -9.39
C ASP A 37 5.07 6.94 -8.40
N MET A 38 4.11 7.64 -7.80
CA MET A 38 4.36 8.62 -6.74
C MET A 38 5.11 8.01 -5.54
N MET A 39 4.71 6.81 -5.08
CA MET A 39 5.39 6.08 -4.00
C MET A 39 6.82 5.70 -4.38
N ARG A 40 7.03 5.18 -5.59
CA ARG A 40 8.34 4.73 -6.05
C ARG A 40 9.31 5.90 -6.21
N ASP A 41 8.82 7.01 -6.75
CA ASP A 41 9.64 8.15 -7.15
C ASP A 41 9.69 9.24 -6.06
N LEU A 42 9.06 8.98 -4.89
CA LEU A 42 8.98 9.85 -3.72
C LEU A 42 8.44 11.27 -4.02
N ARG A 43 7.35 11.32 -4.79
CA ARG A 43 6.71 12.57 -5.27
C ARG A 43 5.54 13.02 -4.38
N GLY A 44 5.78 13.11 -3.08
CA GLY A 44 4.73 13.47 -2.10
C GLY A 44 4.05 14.82 -2.36
N ASP A 45 4.74 15.76 -3.02
CA ASP A 45 4.21 17.05 -3.45
C ASP A 45 3.03 16.93 -4.43
N GLU A 46 2.90 15.81 -5.15
CA GLU A 46 1.83 15.56 -6.10
C GLU A 46 0.58 14.94 -5.47
N LEU A 47 0.65 14.51 -4.21
CA LEU A 47 -0.44 13.85 -3.50
C LEU A 47 -1.74 14.68 -3.50
N PRO A 48 -1.73 16.00 -3.20
CA PRO A 48 -2.95 16.80 -3.22
C PRO A 48 -3.65 16.81 -4.58
N ALA A 49 -2.87 17.05 -5.65
CA ALA A 49 -3.41 17.08 -7.00
C ALA A 49 -3.93 15.70 -7.44
N TRP A 50 -3.28 14.61 -7.01
CA TRP A 50 -3.77 13.25 -7.26
C TRP A 50 -5.09 12.97 -6.52
N MET A 51 -5.22 13.38 -5.26
CA MET A 51 -6.47 13.23 -4.50
C MET A 51 -7.64 13.96 -5.17
N ASP A 52 -7.40 15.17 -5.69
CA ASP A 52 -8.43 15.94 -6.40
C ASP A 52 -8.87 15.24 -7.69
N ARG A 53 -7.93 14.68 -8.46
CA ARG A 53 -8.26 13.88 -9.66
C ARG A 53 -9.06 12.63 -9.32
N VAL A 54 -8.77 11.95 -8.21
CA VAL A 54 -9.53 10.78 -7.74
C VAL A 54 -10.97 11.16 -7.36
N LEU A 55 -11.15 12.30 -6.70
CA LEU A 55 -12.46 12.77 -6.28
C LEU A 55 -13.33 13.30 -7.43
N ALA A 56 -12.70 13.73 -8.53
CA ALA A 56 -13.39 14.15 -9.75
C ALA A 56 -14.02 12.97 -10.53
N ASP A 57 -13.48 11.77 -10.37
CA ASP A 57 -14.02 10.55 -11.00
C ASP A 57 -15.07 9.87 -10.11
N ASP A 58 -16.06 9.21 -10.71
CA ASP A 58 -17.11 8.46 -10.00
C ASP A 58 -16.60 7.09 -9.51
N LEU A 59 -15.72 7.14 -8.50
CA LEU A 59 -15.03 5.96 -7.93
C LEU A 59 -15.17 5.91 -6.40
N PRO A 60 -16.35 5.51 -5.86
CA PRO A 60 -16.63 5.54 -4.42
C PRO A 60 -15.61 4.78 -3.54
N ALA A 61 -15.06 3.68 -4.06
CA ALA A 61 -14.02 2.92 -3.37
C ALA A 61 -12.72 3.74 -3.20
N LEU A 62 -12.32 4.51 -4.21
CA LEU A 62 -11.14 5.37 -4.12
C LEU A 62 -11.41 6.65 -3.32
N HIS A 63 -12.65 7.17 -3.31
CA HIS A 63 -13.01 8.28 -2.43
C HIS A 63 -12.82 7.91 -0.95
N SER A 64 -13.19 6.68 -0.57
CA SER A 64 -12.95 6.17 0.79
C SER A 64 -11.45 6.10 1.13
N LEU A 65 -10.61 5.72 0.16
CA LEU A 65 -9.15 5.76 0.31
C LEU A 65 -8.66 7.19 0.54
N VAL A 66 -9.06 8.15 -0.29
CA VAL A 66 -8.68 9.57 -0.15
C VAL A 66 -9.09 10.13 1.22
N ASN A 67 -10.28 9.78 1.70
CA ASN A 67 -10.72 10.17 3.05
C ASN A 67 -9.88 9.52 4.17
N GLY A 68 -9.34 8.33 3.93
CA GLY A 68 -8.33 7.72 4.80
C GLY A 68 -7.03 8.52 4.79
N LEU A 69 -6.48 8.77 3.61
CA LEU A 69 -5.21 9.50 3.45
C LEU A 69 -5.27 10.91 4.05
N ARG A 70 -6.39 11.62 3.91
CA ARG A 70 -6.59 12.96 4.49
C ARG A 70 -6.52 12.97 6.02
N ARG A 71 -6.94 11.90 6.70
CA ARG A 71 -6.89 11.83 8.17
C ARG A 71 -5.45 11.74 8.70
N ASP A 72 -4.55 11.15 7.92
CA ASP A 72 -3.15 10.94 8.27
C ASP A 72 -2.22 11.66 7.28
N LEU A 73 -2.64 12.83 6.77
CA LEU A 73 -2.01 13.49 5.62
C LEU A 73 -0.51 13.73 5.80
N ASP A 74 -0.10 14.24 6.97
CA ASP A 74 1.31 14.50 7.26
C ASP A 74 2.16 13.22 7.24
N ALA A 75 1.61 12.12 7.77
CA ALA A 75 2.29 10.84 7.78
C ALA A 75 2.37 10.25 6.36
N VAL A 76 1.31 10.38 5.55
CA VAL A 76 1.30 9.94 4.16
C VAL A 76 2.27 10.75 3.31
N LEU A 77 2.30 12.08 3.47
CA LEU A 77 3.26 12.95 2.80
C LEU A 77 4.71 12.58 3.16
N ALA A 78 4.99 12.34 4.44
CA ALA A 78 6.31 11.88 4.87
C ALA A 78 6.66 10.52 4.26
N ALA A 79 5.72 9.57 4.22
CA ALA A 79 5.92 8.26 3.60
C ALA A 79 6.17 8.36 2.09
N LEU A 80 5.62 9.37 1.41
CA LEU A 80 5.79 9.62 -0.02
C LEU A 80 6.96 10.54 -0.36
N THR A 81 7.67 11.10 0.63
CA THR A 81 8.76 12.06 0.36
C THR A 81 10.10 11.59 0.93
N THR A 82 10.07 10.75 1.96
CA THR A 82 11.28 10.31 2.66
C THR A 82 11.78 8.97 2.13
N LEU A 83 13.10 8.77 2.19
CA LEU A 83 13.75 7.48 1.90
C LEU A 83 13.55 6.45 3.04
N TRP A 84 12.97 6.87 4.16
CA TRP A 84 12.80 6.03 5.34
C TRP A 84 11.52 5.21 5.21
N SER A 85 11.61 3.90 5.44
CA SER A 85 10.45 3.01 5.44
C SER A 85 10.27 2.35 6.81
N SER A 86 9.02 1.96 7.11
CA SER A 86 8.67 1.13 8.28
C SER A 86 9.13 -0.32 8.15
N GLY A 87 9.81 -0.71 7.06
CA GLY A 87 10.06 -2.13 6.73
C GLY A 87 10.78 -2.91 7.83
N GLN A 88 11.80 -2.32 8.46
CA GLN A 88 12.51 -2.98 9.57
C GLN A 88 11.60 -3.18 10.80
N VAL A 89 10.78 -2.17 11.10
CA VAL A 89 9.82 -2.24 12.22
C VAL A 89 8.73 -3.28 11.92
N GLU A 90 8.27 -3.36 10.68
CA GLU A 90 7.28 -4.32 10.22
C GLU A 90 7.79 -5.77 10.26
N ASP A 91 9.06 -6.00 9.90
CA ASP A 91 9.68 -7.31 10.01
C ASP A 91 9.72 -7.78 11.47
N HIS A 92 10.16 -6.89 12.38
CA HIS A 92 10.13 -7.17 13.81
C HIS A 92 8.72 -7.45 14.32
N MET A 93 7.74 -6.63 13.94
CA MET A 93 6.34 -6.85 14.31
C MET A 93 5.80 -8.18 13.77
N THR A 94 6.19 -8.57 12.56
CA THR A 94 5.81 -9.84 11.95
C THR A 94 6.39 -11.02 12.73
N ARG A 95 7.67 -10.94 13.11
CA ARG A 95 8.31 -11.93 13.99
C ARG A 95 7.60 -12.05 15.35
N VAL A 96 7.25 -10.93 15.98
CA VAL A 96 6.51 -10.94 17.25
C VAL A 96 5.13 -11.58 17.08
N LYS A 97 4.39 -11.22 16.02
CA LYS A 97 3.08 -11.82 15.69
C LYS A 97 3.20 -13.33 15.47
N LEU A 98 4.24 -13.79 14.78
CA LEU A 98 4.51 -15.21 14.55
C LEU A 98 4.76 -15.96 15.87
N LEU A 99 5.63 -15.43 16.74
CA LEU A 99 5.90 -16.00 18.07
C LEU A 99 4.61 -16.12 18.90
N LYS A 100 3.76 -15.10 18.88
CA LYS A 100 2.46 -15.12 19.58
C LYS A 100 1.51 -16.16 19.00
N ARG A 101 1.45 -16.30 17.67
CA ARG A 101 0.63 -17.32 16.98
C ARG A 101 1.09 -18.74 17.28
N MET A 102 2.41 -19.00 17.33
CA MET A 102 2.94 -20.30 17.75
C MET A 102 2.57 -20.67 19.20
N GLY A 103 2.34 -19.66 20.06
CA GLY A 103 1.81 -19.85 21.41
C GLY A 103 0.28 -19.90 21.48
N PHE A 104 -0.41 -20.11 20.36
CA PHE A 104 -1.89 -20.09 20.26
C PHE A 104 -2.52 -18.81 20.84
N GLY A 105 -1.82 -17.68 20.74
CA GLY A 105 -2.27 -16.40 21.31
C GLY A 105 -2.14 -16.28 22.84
N ARG A 106 -1.76 -17.36 23.55
CA ARG A 106 -1.68 -17.41 25.02
C ARG A 106 -0.40 -16.76 25.59
N ALA A 107 0.53 -16.38 24.73
CA ALA A 107 1.73 -15.68 25.16
C ALA A 107 1.40 -14.21 25.50
N GLY A 108 1.37 -13.92 26.80
CA GLY A 108 1.37 -12.56 27.35
C GLY A 108 2.72 -11.85 27.13
N PHE A 109 2.81 -10.60 27.57
CA PHE A 109 3.99 -9.76 27.33
C PHE A 109 5.30 -10.39 27.86
N ASP A 110 5.31 -10.87 29.10
CA ASP A 110 6.52 -11.44 29.72
C ASP A 110 7.06 -12.65 28.96
N LEU A 111 6.15 -13.53 28.53
CA LEU A 111 6.52 -14.71 27.75
C LEU A 111 7.02 -14.34 26.35
N LEU A 112 6.39 -13.35 25.70
CA LEU A 112 6.87 -12.83 24.42
C LEU A 112 8.25 -12.18 24.56
N ARG A 113 8.45 -11.35 25.58
CA ARG A 113 9.72 -10.71 25.90
C ARG A 113 10.83 -11.74 26.09
N ASN A 114 10.59 -12.77 26.90
CA ASN A 114 11.55 -13.84 27.12
C ASN A 114 11.85 -14.59 25.80
N ARG A 115 10.84 -14.93 25.00
CA ARG A 115 11.05 -15.61 23.71
C ARG A 115 11.74 -14.76 22.64
N ILE A 116 11.70 -13.43 22.76
CA ILE A 116 12.34 -12.52 21.83
C ILE A 116 13.79 -12.27 22.23
N LEU A 117 14.04 -11.98 23.51
CA LEU A 117 15.34 -11.58 24.04
C LEU A 117 16.27 -12.75 24.38
N LEU A 118 15.73 -13.93 24.71
CA LEU A 118 16.52 -15.11 25.09
C LEU A 118 16.79 -16.08 23.91
N ARG A 119 16.50 -15.68 22.67
CA ARG A 119 16.96 -16.46 21.50
C ARG A 119 18.46 -16.22 21.31
N THR A 120 19.27 -17.20 21.69
CA THR A 120 20.63 -17.40 21.19
C THR A 120 20.59 -17.85 19.73
#